data_AF-A0AAU2KRZ6-F1
#
_entry.id   AF-A0AAU2KRZ6-F1
#
_cell.length_a   1.000
_cell.length_b   1.000
_cell.length_c   1.000
_cell.angle_alpha   90.00
_cell.angle_beta   90.00
_cell.angle_gamma   90.00
#
_symmetry.space_group_name_H-M   'P 1'
#
loop_
_entity.id
_entity.type
_entity.pdbx_description
1 polymer ?
#
loop_
_entity_poly.entity_id
_entity_poly.type
_entity_poly.pdbx_seq_one_letter_code
_entity_poly.pdbx_strand_id
1 'polypeptide(L)'
;MLALVLLLASGAATGCGGRATTHHKPGTTHEQASGSTGTLLTTDDGTGHRLREVPAEGAPEVRLTARPDSEDGWNLQLAVKNFRFTPDSTGGAALPGAGHAHLELDGRKLARLYGPWFHLPAAQVPEGAHTLTVRLYADDHTAWAVSGKPVEGTTPLTAAAAGQSGGHSHGDAPPEQADRTVTITIREGKVSPAPARTELRRGERVALRVTSDRADTLHVHGYDKELALPAGQEATLILTADRTGLFEVETHESALVLTQLLVR
;
A
#
# COMPACT_ATOMS: atom_id res chain seq x y z
N MET A 1 22.89 59.19 -43.64
CA MET A 1 23.15 57.82 -43.15
C MET A 1 22.79 57.77 -41.69
N LEU A 2 21.74 57.05 -41.31
CA LEU A 2 21.80 55.87 -40.44
C LEU A 2 20.35 55.52 -40.08
N ALA A 3 19.86 54.42 -40.65
CA ALA A 3 18.65 53.75 -40.20
C ALA A 3 19.02 52.81 -39.06
N LEU A 4 18.23 52.81 -37.97
CA LEU A 4 17.92 51.55 -37.28
C LEU A 4 16.60 51.70 -36.51
N VAL A 5 15.59 51.04 -37.05
CA VAL A 5 14.35 50.69 -36.38
C VAL A 5 14.67 49.59 -35.37
N LEU A 6 14.19 49.68 -34.13
CA LEU A 6 13.80 48.48 -33.39
C LEU A 6 12.65 48.75 -32.42
N LEU A 7 11.70 47.83 -32.51
CA LEU A 7 10.37 47.79 -31.93
C LEU A 7 10.37 47.23 -30.49
N LEU A 8 9.33 47.66 -29.76
CA LEU A 8 8.43 46.89 -28.89
C LEU A 8 8.80 46.50 -27.44
N ALA A 9 7.83 46.89 -26.60
CA ALA A 9 7.13 46.11 -25.57
C ALA A 9 7.81 45.90 -24.21
N SER A 10 7.27 46.64 -23.24
CA SER A 10 7.19 46.33 -21.82
C SER A 10 6.74 44.89 -21.56
N GLY A 11 7.50 44.17 -20.74
CA GLY A 11 7.10 42.87 -20.17
C GLY A 11 7.76 42.68 -18.82
N ALA A 12 7.00 42.93 -17.74
CA ALA A 12 7.40 42.55 -16.39
C ALA A 12 7.50 41.01 -16.34
N ALA A 13 8.70 40.47 -16.10
CA ALA A 13 8.88 39.06 -15.81
C ALA A 13 8.54 38.80 -14.34
N THR A 14 7.24 38.82 -14.01
CA THR A 14 6.74 38.04 -12.88
C THR A 14 6.85 36.57 -13.27
N GLY A 15 7.96 35.94 -12.90
CA GLY A 15 8.11 34.48 -12.99
C GLY A 15 7.16 33.80 -12.00
N CYS A 16 5.91 33.62 -12.41
CA CYS A 16 4.99 32.68 -11.78
C CYS A 16 5.53 31.26 -12.05
N GLY A 17 6.30 30.72 -11.11
CA GLY A 17 6.46 29.28 -10.98
C GLY A 17 5.09 28.69 -10.65
N GLY A 18 4.39 28.17 -11.66
CA GLY A 18 3.07 27.58 -11.53
C GLY A 18 3.08 26.43 -10.51
N ARG A 19 2.06 26.41 -9.64
CA ARG A 19 1.81 25.31 -8.70
C ARG A 19 1.79 23.98 -9.44
N ALA A 20 2.48 22.97 -8.89
CA ALA A 20 2.35 21.60 -9.33
C ALA A 20 0.87 21.18 -9.26
N THR A 21 0.28 20.84 -10.41
CA THR A 21 -1.10 20.36 -10.50
C THR A 21 -1.12 18.84 -10.39
N THR A 22 -1.82 18.33 -9.38
CA THR A 22 -2.08 16.90 -9.17
C THR A 22 -3.12 16.41 -10.19
N HIS A 23 -2.76 15.46 -11.05
CA HIS A 23 -3.66 14.93 -12.08
C HIS A 23 -4.65 13.86 -11.53
N HIS A 24 -5.93 14.27 -11.39
CA HIS A 24 -7.23 13.52 -11.45
C HIS A 24 -7.88 12.85 -10.20
N LYS A 25 -9.24 12.76 -10.20
CA LYS A 25 -10.20 12.30 -9.13
C LYS A 25 -10.69 10.84 -9.38
N PRO A 26 -11.12 10.02 -8.38
CA PRO A 26 -12.29 10.28 -7.50
C PRO A 26 -11.99 10.30 -5.98
N GLY A 27 -12.59 11.28 -5.27
CA GLY A 27 -12.39 11.52 -3.83
C GLY A 27 -11.58 12.79 -3.55
N THR A 28 -12.09 13.96 -3.96
CA THR A 28 -11.26 15.18 -3.87
C THR A 28 -11.22 15.82 -2.51
N THR A 29 -10.08 15.67 -1.87
CA THR A 29 -9.51 16.76 -1.09
C THR A 29 -8.48 17.46 -1.96
N HIS A 30 -8.77 18.71 -2.33
CA HIS A 30 -7.81 19.65 -2.89
C HIS A 30 -6.84 20.08 -1.79
N GLU A 31 -6.18 19.15 -1.11
CA GLU A 31 -5.20 19.53 -0.11
C GLU A 31 -3.94 19.93 -0.86
N GLN A 32 -3.92 21.19 -1.30
CA GLN A 32 -2.69 21.83 -1.72
C GLN A 32 -1.78 21.86 -0.50
N ALA A 33 -0.52 21.47 -0.66
CA ALA A 33 0.49 21.63 0.38
C ALA A 33 0.47 23.09 0.85
N SER A 34 -0.06 23.32 2.05
CA SER A 34 -0.15 24.63 2.70
C SER A 34 0.81 24.60 3.88
N GLY A 35 2.11 24.64 3.57
CA GLY A 35 3.17 24.55 4.56
C GLY A 35 4.45 23.98 3.99
N SER A 36 5.52 24.04 4.78
CA SER A 36 6.77 23.34 4.46
C SER A 36 6.53 21.83 4.51
N THR A 37 6.97 21.11 3.48
CA THR A 37 6.93 19.65 3.43
C THR A 37 8.28 19.04 3.83
N GLY A 38 9.14 19.81 4.50
CA GLY A 38 10.48 19.38 4.86
C GLY A 38 11.50 19.46 3.72
N THR A 39 12.73 19.03 4.01
CA THR A 39 13.86 19.07 3.07
C THR A 39 14.24 17.65 2.65
N LEU A 40 14.40 17.41 1.35
CA LEU A 40 14.90 16.14 0.86
C LEU A 40 16.40 16.02 1.09
N LEU A 41 16.81 15.01 1.84
CA LEU A 41 18.22 14.68 2.03
C LEU A 41 18.74 13.88 0.83
N THR A 42 20.06 13.80 0.71
CA THR A 42 20.72 12.95 -0.28
C THR A 42 20.80 11.48 0.16
N THR A 43 20.63 11.22 1.46
CA THR A 43 20.56 9.88 2.05
C THR A 43 19.16 9.27 1.93
N ASP A 44 19.11 7.95 1.98
CA ASP A 44 17.88 7.14 2.02
C ASP A 44 17.74 6.39 3.35
N ASP A 45 16.60 5.72 3.53
CA ASP A 45 16.25 4.94 4.72
C ASP A 45 16.90 3.55 4.80
N GLY A 46 17.83 3.23 3.90
CA GLY A 46 18.46 1.91 3.76
C GLY A 46 17.68 0.96 2.85
N THR A 47 16.49 1.36 2.40
CA THR A 47 15.64 0.59 1.47
C THR A 47 15.44 1.30 0.13
N GLY A 48 16.18 2.40 -0.11
CA GLY A 48 16.15 3.17 -1.35
C GLY A 48 15.16 4.33 -1.37
N HIS A 49 14.46 4.61 -0.26
CA HIS A 49 13.56 5.75 -0.15
C HIS A 49 14.28 6.96 0.45
N ARG A 50 14.41 8.05 -0.33
CA ARG A 50 15.05 9.29 0.14
C ARG A 50 14.38 9.83 1.40
N LEU A 51 15.20 10.31 2.33
CA LEU A 51 14.73 10.92 3.57
C LEU A 51 14.19 12.33 3.33
N ARG A 52 13.06 12.64 3.98
CA ARG A 52 12.40 13.95 4.04
C ARG A 52 12.48 14.46 5.47
N GLU A 53 13.46 15.32 5.71
CA GLU A 53 13.76 15.91 7.02
C GLU A 53 12.73 16.97 7.41
N VAL A 54 12.16 16.82 8.60
CA VAL A 54 11.29 17.81 9.25
C VAL A 54 11.81 18.17 10.64
N PRO A 55 11.51 19.38 11.16
CA PRO A 55 11.83 19.72 12.54
C PRO A 55 11.22 18.71 13.54
N ALA A 56 11.92 18.42 14.64
CA ALA A 56 11.41 17.52 15.67
C ALA A 56 10.11 18.03 16.30
N GLU A 57 9.94 19.34 16.42
CA GLU A 57 8.69 19.96 16.86
C GLU A 57 7.59 19.74 15.81
N GLY A 58 6.53 19.03 16.18
CA GLY A 58 5.41 18.73 15.29
C GLY A 58 5.69 17.64 14.26
N ALA A 59 6.82 16.93 14.36
CA ALA A 59 7.12 15.81 13.48
C ALA A 59 6.06 14.69 13.60
N PRO A 60 5.83 13.93 12.52
CA PRO A 60 5.12 12.65 12.59
C PRO A 60 5.74 11.72 13.63
N GLU A 61 4.91 10.97 14.35
CA GLU A 61 5.31 9.90 15.26
C GLU A 61 4.50 8.64 14.96
N VAL A 62 5.10 7.47 15.16
CA VAL A 62 4.39 6.18 15.14
C VAL A 62 4.87 5.28 16.27
N ARG A 63 3.93 4.59 16.92
CA ARG A 63 4.20 3.46 17.80
C ARG A 63 3.49 2.23 17.26
N LEU A 64 4.20 1.11 17.21
CA LEU A 64 3.67 -0.18 16.82
C LEU A 64 3.42 -1.04 18.06
N THR A 65 2.28 -1.69 18.12
CA THR A 65 2.02 -2.78 19.06
C THR A 65 1.48 -3.99 18.32
N ALA A 66 1.93 -5.19 18.68
CA ALA A 66 1.43 -6.45 18.17
C ALA A 66 0.68 -7.20 19.29
N ARG A 67 -0.47 -7.77 18.97
CA ARG A 67 -1.23 -8.63 19.89
C ARG A 67 -1.58 -9.93 19.16
N PRO A 68 -1.34 -11.11 19.76
CA PRO A 68 -1.82 -12.36 19.19
C PRO A 68 -3.32 -12.29 18.93
N ASP A 69 -3.73 -12.74 17.76
CA ASP A 69 -5.13 -13.00 17.43
C ASP A 69 -5.47 -14.46 17.78
N SER A 70 -6.73 -14.72 18.15
CA SER A 70 -7.14 -16.06 18.60
C SER A 70 -7.29 -17.07 17.47
N GLU A 71 -7.49 -16.60 16.24
CA GLU A 71 -7.69 -17.45 15.07
C GLU A 71 -6.37 -17.65 14.30
N ASP A 72 -5.66 -16.56 13.97
CA ASP A 72 -4.40 -16.61 13.23
C ASP A 72 -3.52 -15.38 13.48
N GLY A 73 -2.21 -15.58 13.68
CA GLY A 73 -1.25 -14.48 13.65
C GLY A 73 -1.44 -13.39 14.71
N TRP A 74 -1.28 -12.12 14.30
CA TRP A 74 -1.30 -10.96 15.19
C TRP A 74 -2.08 -9.78 14.64
N ASN A 75 -2.86 -9.12 15.49
CA ASN A 75 -3.40 -7.80 15.22
C ASN A 75 -2.37 -6.73 15.61
N LEU A 76 -1.93 -5.98 14.60
CA LEU A 76 -1.03 -4.85 14.74
C LEU A 76 -1.83 -3.55 14.85
N GLN A 77 -1.44 -2.71 15.80
CA GLN A 77 -1.97 -1.35 15.95
C GLN A 77 -0.84 -0.34 15.79
N LEU A 78 -1.03 0.62 14.88
CA LEU A 78 -0.20 1.80 14.71
C LEU A 78 -0.87 2.98 15.39
N ALA A 79 -0.29 3.44 16.50
CA ALA A 79 -0.68 4.69 17.13
C ALA A 79 0.18 5.82 16.57
N VAL A 80 -0.43 6.73 15.80
CA VAL A 80 0.27 7.83 15.14
C VAL A 80 -0.04 9.18 15.78
N LYS A 81 0.90 10.13 15.70
CA LYS A 81 0.68 11.55 16.00
C LYS A 81 1.24 12.43 14.90
N ASN A 82 0.64 13.60 14.71
CA ASN A 82 1.00 14.56 13.64
C ASN A 82 1.08 13.89 12.25
N PHE A 83 0.31 12.82 12.06
CA PHE A 83 0.31 12.02 10.87
C PHE A 83 -1.11 11.60 10.51
N ARG A 84 -1.45 11.66 9.23
CA ARG A 84 -2.73 11.23 8.68
C ARG A 84 -2.49 10.26 7.53
N PHE A 85 -3.14 9.10 7.58
CA PHE A 85 -3.15 8.18 6.44
C PHE A 85 -3.94 8.78 5.27
N THR A 86 -3.37 8.74 4.07
CA THR A 86 -3.94 9.28 2.83
C THR A 86 -3.92 8.24 1.70
N PRO A 87 -4.64 7.11 1.85
CA PRO A 87 -4.69 6.06 0.82
C PRO A 87 -5.05 6.60 -0.57
N ASP A 88 -6.00 7.53 -0.63
CA ASP A 88 -6.48 8.10 -1.90
C ASP A 88 -5.45 9.02 -2.59
N SER A 89 -4.34 9.38 -1.93
CA SER A 89 -3.32 10.32 -2.44
C SER A 89 -1.94 9.70 -2.62
N THR A 90 -1.77 8.39 -2.36
CA THR A 90 -0.47 7.71 -2.52
C THR A 90 0.01 7.79 -3.97
N GLY A 91 1.30 8.12 -4.17
CA GLY A 91 1.89 8.46 -5.47
C GLY A 91 1.76 9.94 -5.84
N GLY A 92 1.04 10.74 -5.04
CA GLY A 92 0.92 12.18 -5.17
C GLY A 92 2.10 12.97 -4.60
N ALA A 93 1.98 14.29 -4.53
CA ALA A 93 2.98 15.14 -3.90
C ALA A 93 2.95 15.01 -2.37
N ALA A 94 4.10 15.15 -1.70
CA ALA A 94 4.15 15.15 -0.25
C ALA A 94 3.25 16.24 0.37
N LEU A 95 2.44 15.85 1.34
CA LEU A 95 1.65 16.73 2.20
C LEU A 95 2.20 16.66 3.63
N PRO A 96 2.29 17.79 4.37
CA PRO A 96 2.85 17.79 5.71
C PRO A 96 2.12 16.80 6.64
N GLY A 97 2.87 15.87 7.25
CA GLY A 97 2.31 14.90 8.18
C GLY A 97 1.23 14.01 7.56
N ALA A 98 1.40 13.59 6.31
CA ALA A 98 0.48 12.67 5.66
C ALA A 98 1.22 11.61 4.83
N GLY A 99 0.51 10.52 4.52
CA GLY A 99 0.98 9.49 3.61
C GLY A 99 0.54 8.08 4.02
N HIS A 100 1.48 7.14 4.01
CA HIS A 100 1.26 5.73 4.32
C HIS A 100 2.44 5.18 5.16
N ALA A 101 2.32 3.94 5.67
CA ALA A 101 3.42 3.28 6.37
C ALA A 101 3.88 2.02 5.62
N HIS A 102 5.14 1.62 5.76
CA HIS A 102 5.58 0.28 5.36
C HIS A 102 5.83 -0.55 6.61
N LEU A 103 5.40 -1.81 6.56
CA LEU A 103 5.66 -2.82 7.58
C LEU A 103 6.82 -3.69 7.11
N GLU A 104 7.76 -3.94 8.00
CA GLU A 104 8.92 -4.80 7.77
C GLU A 104 9.03 -5.85 8.89
N LEU A 105 9.54 -7.04 8.54
CA LEU A 105 9.95 -8.10 9.44
C LEU A 105 11.45 -8.34 9.26
N ASP A 106 12.23 -8.13 10.32
CA ASP A 106 13.70 -8.23 10.29
C ASP A 106 14.34 -7.41 9.16
N GLY A 107 13.81 -6.22 8.90
CA GLY A 107 14.27 -5.31 7.84
C GLY A 107 13.83 -5.69 6.42
N ARG A 108 13.03 -6.76 6.26
CA ARG A 108 12.41 -7.11 4.98
C ARG A 108 10.99 -6.59 4.92
N LYS A 109 10.67 -5.81 3.89
CA LYS A 109 9.33 -5.29 3.67
C LYS A 109 8.31 -6.42 3.52
N LEU A 110 7.24 -6.36 4.32
CA LEU A 110 6.08 -7.24 4.27
C LEU A 110 4.92 -6.58 3.53
N ALA A 111 4.56 -5.36 3.92
CA ALA A 111 3.32 -4.73 3.45
C ALA A 111 3.40 -3.20 3.42
N ARG A 112 2.48 -2.59 2.67
CA ARG A 112 2.13 -1.17 2.77
C ARG A 112 0.85 -1.06 3.61
N LEU A 113 0.85 -0.14 4.57
CA LEU A 113 -0.26 0.08 5.50
C LEU A 113 -0.90 1.45 5.23
N TYR A 114 -2.21 1.43 5.02
CA TYR A 114 -3.03 2.61 4.72
C TYR A 114 -3.94 3.03 5.87
N GLY A 115 -3.72 2.45 7.05
CA GLY A 115 -4.54 2.71 8.22
C GLY A 115 -3.86 2.24 9.51
N PRO A 116 -4.51 2.47 10.66
CA PRO A 116 -3.92 2.21 11.96
C PRO A 116 -3.95 0.73 12.39
N TRP A 117 -4.61 -0.15 11.63
CA TRP A 117 -4.73 -1.56 11.97
C TRP A 117 -4.28 -2.43 10.81
N PHE A 118 -3.57 -3.50 11.11
CA PHE A 118 -3.16 -4.52 10.15
C PHE A 118 -3.18 -5.89 10.82
N HIS A 119 -3.70 -6.89 10.15
CA HIS A 119 -3.61 -8.27 10.60
C HIS A 119 -2.40 -8.91 9.93
N LEU A 120 -1.47 -9.45 10.73
CA LEU A 120 -0.28 -10.14 10.27
C LEU A 120 -0.49 -11.66 10.43
N PRO A 121 -0.73 -12.40 9.34
CA PRO A 121 -0.91 -13.85 9.39
C PRO A 121 0.29 -14.58 9.98
N ALA A 122 0.07 -15.68 10.72
CA ALA A 122 1.17 -16.46 11.28
C ALA A 122 2.09 -17.03 10.20
N ALA A 123 1.53 -17.37 9.04
CA ALA A 123 2.28 -17.92 7.90
C ALA A 123 3.34 -16.97 7.33
N GLN A 124 3.22 -15.66 7.58
CA GLN A 124 4.19 -14.65 7.13
C GLN A 124 5.34 -14.43 8.12
N VAL A 125 5.29 -15.07 9.29
CA VAL A 125 6.30 -14.92 10.34
C VAL A 125 6.95 -16.29 10.57
N PRO A 126 8.23 -16.47 10.21
CA PRO A 126 8.96 -17.69 10.52
C PRO A 126 8.93 -18.00 12.02
N GLU A 127 9.18 -19.26 12.38
CA GLU A 127 9.32 -19.62 13.79
C GLU A 127 10.51 -18.90 14.42
N GLY A 128 10.31 -18.37 15.64
CA GLY A 128 11.37 -17.75 16.42
C GLY A 128 11.11 -16.30 16.78
N ALA A 129 12.18 -15.62 17.21
CA ALA A 129 12.13 -14.22 17.60
C ALA A 129 12.42 -13.32 16.40
N HIS A 130 11.54 -12.35 16.18
CA HIS A 130 11.60 -11.40 15.09
C HIS A 130 11.40 -9.97 15.59
N THR A 131 11.79 -9.00 14.76
CA THR A 131 11.49 -7.59 14.99
C THR A 131 10.57 -7.08 13.88
N LEU A 132 9.43 -6.54 14.28
CA LEU A 132 8.58 -5.77 13.38
C LEU A 132 9.01 -4.30 13.42
N THR A 133 9.12 -3.68 12.25
CA THR A 133 9.36 -2.24 12.09
C THR A 133 8.24 -1.66 11.23
N VAL A 134 7.68 -0.52 11.65
CA VAL A 134 6.86 0.32 10.78
C VAL A 134 7.53 1.66 10.58
N ARG A 135 7.60 2.13 9.34
CA ARG A 135 8.17 3.43 8.97
C ARG A 135 7.14 4.27 8.22
N LEU A 136 7.10 5.57 8.49
CA LEU A 136 6.15 6.50 7.88
C LEU A 136 6.73 7.13 6.60
N TYR A 137 5.93 7.16 5.55
CA TYR A 137 6.27 7.71 4.24
C TYR A 137 5.27 8.78 3.84
N ALA A 138 5.76 9.79 3.12
CA ALA A 138 4.93 10.75 2.42
C ALA A 138 4.25 10.12 1.19
N ASP A 139 3.25 10.79 0.64
CA ASP A 139 2.54 10.36 -0.57
C ASP A 139 3.47 10.18 -1.78
N ASP A 140 4.57 10.95 -1.86
CA ASP A 140 5.58 10.84 -2.92
C ASP A 140 6.63 9.74 -2.68
N HIS A 141 6.38 8.87 -1.70
CA HIS A 141 7.22 7.74 -1.29
C HIS A 141 8.57 8.12 -0.67
N THR A 142 8.75 9.37 -0.23
CA THR A 142 9.90 9.77 0.59
C THR A 142 9.65 9.42 2.06
N ALA A 143 10.67 8.92 2.77
CA ALA A 143 10.54 8.53 4.17
C ALA A 143 10.58 9.78 5.06
N TRP A 144 9.59 9.95 5.94
CA TRP A 144 9.65 11.02 6.94
C TRP A 144 10.85 10.81 7.86
N ALA A 145 11.58 11.89 8.15
CA ALA A 145 12.79 11.81 8.97
C ALA A 145 12.91 12.98 9.96
N VAL A 146 13.53 12.70 11.09
CA VAL A 146 13.92 13.68 12.11
C VAL A 146 15.38 13.44 12.48
N SER A 147 16.19 14.49 12.44
CA SER A 147 17.64 14.42 12.68
C SER A 147 18.34 13.37 11.82
N GLY A 148 17.94 13.26 10.54
CA GLY A 148 18.49 12.32 9.57
C GLY A 148 18.13 10.86 9.82
N LYS A 149 17.19 10.57 10.74
CA LYS A 149 16.71 9.22 11.02
C LYS A 149 15.26 9.06 10.58
N PRO A 150 14.88 7.92 9.98
CA PRO A 150 13.49 7.67 9.65
C PRO A 150 12.56 7.74 10.87
N VAL A 151 11.35 8.22 10.65
CA VAL A 151 10.26 8.13 11.62
C VAL A 151 9.71 6.71 11.57
N GLU A 152 10.07 5.92 12.59
CA GLU A 152 9.72 4.51 12.68
C GLU A 152 9.39 4.07 14.11
N GLY A 153 8.69 2.95 14.22
CA GLY A 153 8.39 2.28 15.48
C GLY A 153 8.66 0.79 15.36
N THR A 154 9.22 0.19 16.40
CA THR A 154 9.56 -1.24 16.42
C THR A 154 8.86 -1.96 17.57
N THR A 155 8.55 -3.23 17.36
CA THR A 155 8.11 -4.13 18.44
C THR A 155 8.71 -5.52 18.22
N PRO A 156 9.17 -6.20 19.28
CA PRO A 156 9.52 -7.61 19.17
C PRO A 156 8.26 -8.43 18.90
N LEU A 157 8.45 -9.53 18.19
CA LEU A 157 7.45 -10.55 17.89
C LEU A 157 8.10 -11.91 18.12
N THR A 158 7.36 -12.87 18.66
CA THR A 158 7.85 -14.25 18.77
C THR A 158 6.78 -15.18 18.25
N ALA A 159 7.10 -15.88 17.17
CA ALA A 159 6.28 -16.95 16.63
C ALA A 159 6.69 -18.26 17.33
N ALA A 160 5.71 -18.96 17.89
CA ALA A 160 5.94 -20.30 18.40
C ALA A 160 6.10 -21.30 17.23
N ALA A 161 6.83 -22.39 17.48
CA ALA A 161 6.76 -23.57 16.63
C ALA A 161 5.29 -23.94 16.43
N ALA A 162 4.92 -24.41 15.25
CA ALA A 162 3.60 -24.96 14.98
C ALA A 162 3.35 -26.21 15.85
N GLY A 163 3.06 -25.99 17.14
CA GLY A 163 2.50 -26.97 18.04
C GLY A 163 1.02 -27.08 17.72
N GLN A 164 0.60 -28.28 17.31
CA GLN A 164 -0.79 -28.64 17.04
C GLN A 164 -1.73 -28.07 18.12
N SER A 165 -2.46 -27.00 17.80
CA SER A 165 -3.69 -26.65 18.49
C SER A 165 -4.69 -26.17 17.47
N GLY A 166 -5.82 -26.87 17.37
CA GLY A 166 -6.94 -26.51 16.51
C GLY A 166 -7.06 -27.36 15.24
N GLY A 167 -7.08 -28.69 15.38
CA GLY A 167 -7.70 -29.53 14.35
C GLY A 167 -9.17 -29.17 14.22
N HIS A 168 -9.50 -28.27 13.30
CA HIS A 168 -10.81 -28.25 12.69
C HIS A 168 -10.71 -29.05 11.40
N SER A 169 -11.27 -30.25 11.46
CA SER A 169 -11.63 -31.05 10.30
C SER A 169 -12.37 -30.13 9.33
N HIS A 170 -11.75 -29.80 8.20
CA HIS A 170 -12.52 -29.47 7.01
C HIS A 170 -13.25 -30.76 6.64
N GLY A 171 -14.46 -30.91 7.19
CA GLY A 171 -15.43 -31.83 6.65
C GLY A 171 -15.57 -31.49 5.17
N ASP A 172 -15.47 -32.54 4.36
CA ASP A 172 -15.75 -32.56 2.93
C ASP A 172 -17.03 -31.75 2.63
N ALA A 173 -16.85 -30.48 2.27
CA ALA A 173 -17.92 -29.59 1.87
C ALA A 173 -17.92 -29.54 0.34
N PRO A 174 -19.09 -29.71 -0.32
CA PRO A 174 -19.20 -29.59 -1.77
C PRO A 174 -18.63 -28.24 -2.24
N PRO A 175 -18.11 -28.13 -3.49
CA PRO A 175 -17.46 -26.91 -3.95
C PRO A 175 -18.39 -25.72 -3.79
N GLU A 176 -18.04 -24.79 -2.90
CA GLU A 176 -18.82 -23.58 -2.63
C GLU A 176 -18.87 -22.72 -3.90
N GLN A 177 -20.06 -22.60 -4.47
CA GLN A 177 -20.31 -21.80 -5.66
C GLN A 177 -20.19 -20.31 -5.33
N ALA A 178 -19.34 -19.57 -6.04
CA ALA A 178 -19.23 -18.13 -5.88
C ALA A 178 -20.49 -17.40 -6.39
N ASP A 179 -20.84 -16.29 -5.74
CA ASP A 179 -21.99 -15.47 -6.12
C ASP A 179 -21.67 -14.61 -7.35
N ARG A 180 -20.38 -14.32 -7.58
CA ARG A 180 -19.87 -13.54 -8.71
C ARG A 180 -18.52 -14.09 -9.18
N THR A 181 -18.24 -13.96 -10.48
CA THR A 181 -16.92 -14.26 -11.06
C THR A 181 -16.34 -13.02 -11.75
N VAL A 182 -15.07 -12.73 -11.47
CA VAL A 182 -14.25 -11.74 -12.16
C VAL A 182 -13.17 -12.48 -12.93
N THR A 183 -13.20 -12.39 -14.26
CA THR A 183 -12.22 -13.05 -15.13
C THR A 183 -11.17 -12.05 -15.59
N ILE A 184 -9.89 -12.37 -15.35
CA ILE A 184 -8.73 -11.52 -15.68
C ILE A 184 -7.72 -12.34 -16.49
N THR A 185 -7.11 -11.72 -17.48
CA THR A 185 -6.03 -12.30 -18.28
C THR A 185 -4.84 -11.34 -18.33
N ILE A 186 -3.64 -11.87 -18.10
CA ILE A 186 -2.38 -11.16 -18.24
C ILE A 186 -1.65 -11.74 -19.45
N ARG A 187 -1.35 -10.89 -20.43
CA ARG A 187 -0.54 -11.25 -21.60
C ARG A 187 0.42 -10.13 -21.92
N GLU A 188 1.70 -10.46 -22.08
CA GLU A 188 2.77 -9.55 -22.41
C GLU A 188 2.83 -8.35 -21.44
N GLY A 189 2.59 -8.61 -20.15
CA GLY A 189 2.53 -7.59 -19.10
C GLY A 189 1.29 -6.70 -19.11
N LYS A 190 0.30 -6.99 -19.96
CA LYS A 190 -0.96 -6.24 -20.05
C LYS A 190 -2.12 -7.02 -19.42
N VAL A 191 -2.85 -6.36 -18.54
CA VAL A 191 -4.05 -6.89 -17.87
C VAL A 191 -5.29 -6.61 -18.73
N SER A 192 -6.16 -7.62 -18.88
CA SER A 192 -7.45 -7.55 -19.56
C SER A 192 -8.55 -8.24 -18.74
N PRO A 193 -9.71 -7.61 -18.48
CA PRO A 193 -10.01 -6.20 -18.78
C PRO A 193 -9.05 -5.24 -18.08
N ALA A 194 -9.01 -3.98 -18.52
CA ALA A 194 -8.18 -2.97 -17.85
C ALA A 194 -8.58 -2.88 -16.36
N PRO A 195 -7.62 -2.70 -15.44
CA PRO A 195 -7.91 -2.67 -14.01
C PRO A 195 -8.98 -1.65 -13.66
N ALA A 196 -10.01 -2.09 -12.94
CA ALA A 196 -11.16 -1.28 -12.57
C ALA A 196 -11.68 -1.69 -11.19
N ARG A 197 -12.62 -0.90 -10.66
CA ARG A 197 -13.27 -1.21 -9.38
C ARG A 197 -14.39 -2.24 -9.60
N THR A 198 -14.35 -3.31 -8.81
CA THR A 198 -15.39 -4.31 -8.67
C THR A 198 -16.11 -4.07 -7.36
N GLU A 199 -17.34 -3.55 -7.42
CA GLU A 199 -18.16 -3.35 -6.22
C GLU A 199 -18.75 -4.68 -5.75
N LEU A 200 -18.61 -4.98 -4.47
CA LEU A 200 -19.13 -6.17 -3.79
C LEU A 200 -19.94 -5.76 -2.56
N ARG A 201 -20.95 -6.54 -2.22
CA ARG A 201 -21.62 -6.42 -0.91
C ARG A 201 -20.80 -7.14 0.15
N ARG A 202 -20.83 -6.62 1.38
CA ARG A 202 -20.27 -7.36 2.51
C ARG A 202 -20.92 -8.75 2.63
N GLY A 203 -20.09 -9.79 2.69
CA GLY A 203 -20.47 -11.20 2.73
C GLY A 203 -20.65 -11.87 1.36
N GLU A 204 -20.57 -11.11 0.25
CA GLU A 204 -20.62 -11.67 -1.11
C GLU A 204 -19.36 -12.50 -1.41
N ARG A 205 -19.54 -13.68 -2.03
CA ARG A 205 -18.42 -14.53 -2.47
C ARG A 205 -18.07 -14.23 -3.91
N VAL A 206 -16.83 -13.80 -4.15
CA VAL A 206 -16.29 -13.52 -5.49
C VAL A 206 -15.23 -14.57 -5.87
N ALA A 207 -15.34 -15.12 -7.08
CA ALA A 207 -14.31 -15.93 -7.72
C ALA A 207 -13.44 -15.03 -8.61
N LEU A 208 -12.16 -14.91 -8.26
CA LEU A 208 -11.13 -14.27 -9.08
C LEU A 208 -10.50 -15.35 -9.97
N ARG A 209 -10.89 -15.36 -11.24
CA ARG A 209 -10.42 -16.32 -12.25
C ARG A 209 -9.34 -15.66 -13.09
N VAL A 210 -8.09 -16.07 -12.91
CA VAL A 210 -6.92 -15.38 -13.47
C VAL A 210 -6.09 -16.33 -14.33
N THR A 211 -5.74 -15.88 -15.53
CA THR A 211 -4.78 -16.57 -16.41
C THR A 211 -3.62 -15.63 -16.69
N SER A 212 -2.41 -16.06 -16.39
CA SER A 212 -1.18 -15.30 -16.65
C SER A 212 -0.32 -16.00 -17.71
N ASP A 213 0.33 -15.24 -18.61
CA ASP A 213 1.28 -15.78 -19.58
C ASP A 213 2.65 -16.11 -18.96
N ARG A 214 2.87 -15.74 -17.70
CA ARG A 214 4.05 -16.05 -16.89
C ARG A 214 3.67 -16.59 -15.52
N ALA A 215 4.59 -17.35 -14.92
CA ALA A 215 4.43 -17.79 -13.54
C ALA A 215 4.52 -16.58 -12.61
N ASP A 216 3.57 -16.46 -11.68
CA ASP A 216 3.49 -15.37 -10.70
C ASP A 216 2.62 -15.83 -9.50
N THR A 217 2.30 -14.93 -8.58
CA THR A 217 1.39 -15.16 -7.46
C THR A 217 0.31 -14.10 -7.46
N LEU A 218 -0.95 -14.52 -7.47
CA LEU A 218 -2.10 -13.65 -7.22
C LEU A 218 -2.13 -13.28 -5.74
N HIS A 219 -2.26 -12.00 -5.41
CA HIS A 219 -2.36 -11.52 -4.03
C HIS A 219 -3.59 -10.61 -3.88
N VAL A 220 -4.40 -10.84 -2.86
CA VAL A 220 -5.52 -9.95 -2.47
C VAL A 220 -5.16 -9.23 -1.19
N HIS A 221 -4.79 -7.95 -1.31
CA HIS A 221 -4.42 -7.11 -0.18
C HIS A 221 -5.56 -7.00 0.82
N GLY A 222 -5.25 -7.08 2.11
CA GLY A 222 -6.22 -6.96 3.19
C GLY A 222 -7.13 -8.18 3.41
N TYR A 223 -6.95 -9.25 2.64
CA TYR A 223 -7.54 -10.58 2.91
C TYR A 223 -6.50 -11.68 3.09
N ASP A 224 -5.22 -11.38 2.83
CA ASP A 224 -4.09 -12.31 2.96
C ASP A 224 -4.32 -13.61 2.17
N LYS A 225 -4.93 -13.46 0.99
CA LYS A 225 -5.22 -14.56 0.07
C LYS A 225 -4.24 -14.53 -1.07
N GLU A 226 -3.46 -15.61 -1.15
CA GLU A 226 -2.53 -15.85 -2.23
C GLU A 226 -2.91 -17.10 -3.03
N LEU A 227 -2.62 -17.06 -4.32
CA LEU A 227 -2.75 -18.23 -5.18
C LEU A 227 -1.64 -18.22 -6.23
N ALA A 228 -0.90 -19.31 -6.31
CA ALA A 228 0.08 -19.51 -7.37
C ALA A 228 -0.62 -19.43 -8.74
N LEU A 229 -0.03 -18.66 -9.67
CA LEU A 229 -0.46 -18.56 -11.06
C LEU A 229 0.57 -19.28 -11.94
N PRO A 230 0.32 -20.53 -12.37
CA PRO A 230 1.19 -21.19 -13.32
C PRO A 230 1.07 -20.53 -14.71
N ALA A 231 2.19 -20.42 -15.43
CA ALA A 231 2.20 -19.83 -16.77
C ALA A 231 1.25 -20.57 -17.73
N GLY A 232 0.37 -19.83 -18.38
CA GLY A 232 -0.60 -20.31 -19.38
C GLY A 232 -1.77 -21.10 -18.79
N GLN A 233 -1.82 -21.32 -17.48
CA GLN A 233 -2.91 -22.02 -16.81
C GLN A 233 -3.82 -21.03 -16.09
N GLU A 234 -5.09 -21.37 -16.06
CA GLU A 234 -6.07 -20.62 -15.30
C GLU A 234 -6.08 -21.09 -13.85
N ALA A 235 -6.09 -20.14 -12.93
CA ALA A 235 -6.24 -20.38 -11.50
C ALA A 235 -7.45 -19.58 -10.97
N THR A 236 -8.15 -20.13 -9.97
CA THR A 236 -9.33 -19.48 -9.38
C THR A 236 -9.17 -19.36 -7.87
N LEU A 237 -9.30 -18.14 -7.35
CA LEU A 237 -9.38 -17.86 -5.92
C LEU A 237 -10.81 -17.45 -5.56
N ILE A 238 -11.43 -18.16 -4.61
CA ILE A 238 -12.75 -17.77 -4.08
C ILE A 238 -12.53 -16.98 -2.78
N LEU A 239 -13.13 -15.80 -2.71
CA LEU A 239 -13.02 -14.86 -1.61
C LEU A 239 -14.41 -14.50 -1.08
N THR A 240 -14.64 -14.63 0.22
CA THR A 240 -15.80 -14.02 0.89
C THR A 240 -15.45 -12.58 1.27
N ALA A 241 -16.22 -11.61 0.76
CA ALA A 241 -15.99 -10.19 0.99
C ALA A 241 -16.51 -9.73 2.38
N ASP A 242 -15.97 -10.25 3.48
CA ASP A 242 -16.46 -10.00 4.84
C ASP A 242 -15.96 -8.70 5.50
N ARG A 243 -14.97 -8.02 4.88
CA ARG A 243 -14.37 -6.76 5.31
C ARG A 243 -14.81 -5.62 4.38
N THR A 244 -15.35 -4.52 4.94
CA THR A 244 -15.66 -3.30 4.18
C THR A 244 -14.37 -2.51 3.87
N GLY A 245 -14.24 -1.97 2.67
CA GLY A 245 -13.04 -1.22 2.27
C GLY A 245 -12.73 -1.33 0.77
N LEU A 246 -11.58 -0.80 0.39
CA LEU A 246 -11.01 -0.94 -0.95
C LEU A 246 -9.78 -1.84 -0.86
N PHE A 247 -9.79 -2.93 -1.62
CA PHE A 247 -8.76 -3.97 -1.57
C PHE A 247 -8.17 -4.17 -2.96
N GLU A 248 -6.86 -4.05 -3.09
CA GLU A 248 -6.19 -4.25 -4.36
C GLU A 248 -5.91 -5.74 -4.60
N VAL A 249 -6.15 -6.20 -5.82
CA VAL A 249 -5.77 -7.52 -6.29
C VAL A 249 -4.63 -7.32 -7.28
N GLU A 250 -3.46 -7.88 -7.00
CA GLU A 250 -2.27 -7.73 -7.84
C GLU A 250 -1.53 -9.05 -8.07
N THR A 251 -0.55 -9.02 -8.96
CA THR A 251 0.49 -10.05 -8.96
C THR A 251 1.68 -9.64 -8.11
N HIS A 252 2.23 -10.57 -7.34
CA HIS A 252 3.30 -10.31 -6.38
C HIS A 252 4.64 -9.99 -7.06
N GLU A 253 5.08 -10.83 -8.00
CA GLU A 253 6.41 -10.70 -8.60
C GLU A 253 6.42 -9.60 -9.67
N SER A 254 5.37 -9.53 -10.51
CA SER A 254 5.29 -8.54 -11.59
C SER A 254 4.67 -7.21 -11.16
N ALA A 255 4.17 -7.09 -9.92
CA ALA A 255 3.52 -5.90 -9.36
C ALA A 255 2.40 -5.32 -10.26
N LEU A 256 1.65 -6.19 -10.94
CA LEU A 256 0.57 -5.79 -11.84
C LEU A 256 -0.75 -5.72 -11.07
N VAL A 257 -1.34 -4.53 -10.99
CA VAL A 257 -2.70 -4.37 -10.46
C VAL A 257 -3.70 -5.00 -11.42
N LEU A 258 -4.54 -5.90 -10.91
CA LEU A 258 -5.51 -6.66 -11.69
C LEU A 258 -6.92 -6.09 -11.58
N THR A 259 -7.35 -5.76 -10.37
CA THR A 259 -8.65 -5.17 -10.05
C THR A 259 -8.61 -4.57 -8.64
N GLN A 260 -9.59 -3.74 -8.30
CA GLN A 260 -9.79 -3.26 -6.93
C GLN A 260 -11.18 -3.68 -6.45
N LEU A 261 -11.26 -4.43 -5.36
CA LEU A 261 -12.51 -4.85 -4.74
C LEU A 261 -12.99 -3.76 -3.79
N LEU A 262 -14.14 -3.16 -4.08
CA LEU A 262 -14.79 -2.19 -3.22
C LEU A 262 -15.95 -2.86 -2.49
N VAL A 263 -15.77 -3.13 -1.20
CA VAL A 263 -16.75 -3.82 -0.38
C VAL A 263 -17.54 -2.80 0.44
N ARG A 264 -18.87 -2.81 0.29
CA ARG A 264 -19.82 -1.93 0.98
C ARG A 264 -20.88 -2.70 1.74
#